data_AF-A0A3M8BF25-F1
#
_entry.id   AF-A0A3M8BF25-F1
#
_cell.length_a   1.000
_cell.length_b   1.000
_cell.length_c   1.000
_cell.angle_alpha   90.00
_cell.angle_beta   90.00
_cell.angle_gamma   90.00
#
_symmetry.space_group_name_H-M   'P 1'
#
loop_
_entity.id
_entity.type
_entity.pdbx_description
1 polymer ?
#
loop_
_entity_poly.entity_id
_entity_poly.type
_entity_poly.pdbx_seq_one_letter_code
_entity_poly.pdbx_strand_id
1 'polypeptide(L)'
;MFWFVWAVVGVVVWWAMNMILTGKAAGTNWWASLIAALLGSWLGDLVLGDWLWMWAGFNVIAGVIGAALLTWLWHLISKQTK
;
A
#
# COMPACT_ATOMS: atom_id res chain seq x y z
N MET A 1 1.73 -11.71 14.68
CA MET A 1 2.52 -10.45 14.66
C MET A 1 2.65 -9.91 13.24
N PHE A 2 2.95 -10.76 12.24
CA PHE A 2 2.92 -10.45 10.80
C PHE A 2 1.72 -9.60 10.37
N TRP A 3 0.49 -10.10 10.57
CA TRP A 3 -0.75 -9.44 10.14
C TRP A 3 -0.93 -8.03 10.71
N PHE A 4 -0.40 -7.78 11.91
CA PHE A 4 -0.46 -6.45 12.52
C PHE A 4 0.51 -5.48 11.85
N VAL A 5 1.78 -5.89 11.67
CA VAL A 5 2.78 -5.06 11.00
C VAL A 5 2.39 -4.78 9.55
N TRP A 6 1.92 -5.81 8.83
CA TRP A 6 1.38 -5.67 7.48
C TRP A 6 0.26 -4.64 7.40
N ALA A 7 -0.76 -4.75 8.27
CA ALA A 7 -1.89 -3.83 8.28
C ALA A 7 -1.44 -2.40 8.59
N VAL A 8 -0.55 -2.21 9.56
CA VAL A 8 0.00 -0.90 9.92
C VAL A 8 0.77 -0.28 8.75
N VAL A 9 1.70 -1.04 8.14
CA VAL A 9 2.49 -0.55 7.00
C VAL A 9 1.57 -0.20 5.82
N GLY A 10 0.64 -1.08 5.48
CA GLY A 10 -0.32 -0.84 4.40
C GLY A 10 -1.18 0.41 4.62
N VAL A 11 -1.68 0.63 5.84
CA VAL A 11 -2.48 1.82 6.19
C VAL A 11 -1.64 3.10 6.16
N VAL A 12 -0.41 3.07 6.68
CA VAL A 12 0.50 4.24 6.66
C VAL A 12 0.83 4.63 5.22
N VAL A 13 1.17 3.66 4.38
CA VAL A 13 1.51 3.91 2.97
C VAL A 13 0.29 4.36 2.19
N TRP A 14 -0.87 3.73 2.41
CA TRP A 14 -2.14 4.17 1.83
C TRP A 14 -2.42 5.63 2.13
N TRP A 15 -2.31 6.05 3.39
CA TRP A 15 -2.55 7.43 3.80
C TRP A 15 -1.58 8.39 3.13
N ALA A 16 -0.28 8.07 3.15
CA ALA A 16 0.75 8.86 2.48
C ALA A 16 0.50 9.00 0.98
N MET A 17 0.15 7.90 0.30
CA MET A 17 -0.10 7.88 -1.13
C MET A 17 -1.37 8.66 -1.51
N ASN A 18 -2.46 8.55 -0.74
CA ASN A 18 -3.65 9.36 -0.99
C ASN A 18 -3.39 10.85 -0.78
N MET A 19 -2.64 11.22 0.27
CA MET A 19 -2.19 12.59 0.50
C MET A 19 -1.38 13.11 -0.70
N ILE A 20 -0.42 12.34 -1.20
CA ILE A 20 0.44 12.73 -2.34
C ILE A 20 -0.37 12.83 -3.65
N LEU A 21 -1.25 11.86 -3.93
CA LEU A 21 -1.91 11.75 -5.25
C LEU A 21 -3.20 12.57 -5.37
N THR A 22 -3.90 12.79 -4.25
CA THR A 22 -5.22 13.44 -4.25
C THR A 22 -5.29 14.70 -3.40
N GLY A 23 -4.26 14.99 -2.61
CA GLY A 23 -4.25 16.10 -1.65
C GLY A 23 -5.22 15.90 -0.48
N LYS A 24 -5.80 14.71 -0.32
CA LYS A 24 -6.79 14.37 0.70
C LYS A 24 -6.42 13.05 1.36
N ALA A 25 -6.64 12.95 2.68
CA ALA A 25 -6.41 11.71 3.42
C ALA A 25 -7.34 10.57 2.97
N ALA A 26 -8.58 10.91 2.59
CA ALA A 26 -9.55 9.98 2.03
C ALA A 26 -10.39 10.69 0.96
N GLY A 27 -10.38 10.15 -0.27
CA GLY A 27 -11.17 10.64 -1.40
C GLY A 27 -12.43 9.81 -1.68
N THR A 28 -13.10 10.07 -2.79
CA THR A 28 -14.16 9.19 -3.32
C THR A 28 -13.53 7.85 -3.73
N ASN A 29 -14.05 6.72 -3.25
CA ASN A 29 -13.48 5.36 -3.37
C ASN A 29 -12.22 5.07 -2.52
N TRP A 30 -12.09 5.74 -1.37
CA TRP A 30 -10.97 5.51 -0.44
C TRP A 30 -10.85 4.05 0.04
N TRP A 31 -11.97 3.32 0.16
CA TRP A 31 -11.96 1.89 0.49
C TRP A 31 -11.22 1.04 -0.55
N ALA A 32 -11.41 1.34 -1.83
CA ALA A 32 -10.76 0.58 -2.89
C ALA A 32 -9.25 0.88 -2.97
N SER A 33 -8.84 2.14 -2.74
CA SER A 33 -7.41 2.46 -2.63
C SER A 33 -6.77 1.83 -1.40
N LEU A 34 -7.50 1.68 -0.28
CA LEU A 34 -7.03 1.00 0.91
C LEU A 34 -6.79 -0.49 0.66
N ILE A 35 -7.76 -1.16 0.01
CA ILE A 35 -7.61 -2.55 -0.39
C ILE A 35 -6.41 -2.71 -1.34
N ALA A 36 -6.24 -1.81 -2.32
CA ALA A 36 -5.11 -1.83 -3.22
C ALA A 36 -3.76 -1.69 -2.49
N ALA A 37 -3.67 -0.81 -1.48
CA ALA A 37 -2.46 -0.65 -0.67
C ALA A 37 -2.16 -1.88 0.21
N LEU A 38 -3.18 -2.48 0.82
CA LEU A 38 -3.03 -3.68 1.64
C LEU A 38 -2.60 -4.88 0.78
N LEU A 39 -3.26 -5.09 -0.36
CA LEU A 39 -2.84 -6.11 -1.33
C LEU A 39 -1.43 -5.83 -1.86
N GLY A 40 -1.11 -4.56 -2.11
CA GLY A 40 0.20 -4.16 -2.57
C GLY A 40 1.31 -4.43 -1.58
N SER A 41 1.10 -4.10 -0.31
CA SER A 41 2.09 -4.38 0.73
C SER A 41 2.31 -5.87 0.94
N TRP A 42 1.25 -6.67 0.86
CA TRP A 42 1.35 -8.12 0.93
C TRP A 42 2.09 -8.71 -0.28
N LEU A 43 1.73 -8.27 -1.48
CA LEU A 43 2.33 -8.74 -2.72
C LEU A 43 3.80 -8.29 -2.84
N GLY A 44 4.11 -7.08 -2.39
CA GLY A 44 5.48 -6.54 -2.37
C GLY A 44 6.41 -7.40 -1.51
N ASP A 45 5.98 -7.71 -0.28
CA ASP A 45 6.69 -8.64 0.62
C ASP A 45 6.88 -10.02 -0.02
N LEU A 46 5.81 -10.59 -0.58
CA LEU A 46 5.85 -11.91 -1.22
C LEU A 46 6.78 -11.97 -2.45
N VAL A 47 6.78 -10.94 -3.29
CA VAL A 47 7.50 -10.92 -4.57
C VAL A 47 8.95 -10.48 -4.41
N LEU A 48 9.21 -9.45 -3.60
CA LEU A 48 10.56 -8.93 -3.39
C LEU A 48 11.31 -9.75 -2.33
N GLY A 49 10.59 -10.52 -1.50
CA GLY A 49 11.15 -11.43 -0.52
C GLY A 49 11.81 -10.73 0.67
N ASP A 50 12.61 -11.50 1.41
CA ASP A 50 13.17 -11.07 2.69
C ASP A 50 14.53 -10.40 2.52
N TRP A 51 14.57 -9.07 2.58
CA TRP A 51 15.81 -8.31 2.49
C TRP A 51 15.73 -6.98 3.24
N LEU A 52 16.89 -6.54 3.74
CA LEU A 52 17.12 -5.23 4.33
C LEU A 52 16.39 -4.99 5.67
N TRP A 53 15.08 -4.71 5.66
CA TRP A 53 14.33 -4.45 6.89
C TRP A 53 13.14 -5.40 7.06
N MET A 54 13.36 -6.39 7.92
CA MET A 54 12.36 -7.33 8.38
C MET A 54 11.82 -6.92 9.75
N TRP A 55 10.50 -6.93 9.91
CA TRP A 55 9.87 -6.74 11.21
C TRP A 55 8.68 -7.69 11.39
N ALA A 56 8.74 -8.51 12.44
CA ALA A 56 7.71 -9.51 12.76
C ALA A 56 7.38 -10.50 11.60
N GLY A 57 8.38 -10.82 10.77
CA GLY A 57 8.25 -11.69 9.61
C GLY A 57 7.69 -11.02 8.36
N PHE A 58 7.61 -9.68 8.35
CA PHE A 58 7.20 -8.88 7.20
C PHE A 58 8.34 -7.95 6.78
N ASN A 59 8.70 -7.93 5.50
CA ASN A 59 9.65 -6.99 4.95
C ASN A 59 8.96 -5.64 4.72
N VAL A 60 9.27 -4.69 5.59
CA VAL A 60 8.64 -3.35 5.61
C VAL A 60 8.91 -2.61 4.32
N ILE A 61 10.14 -2.70 3.78
CA ILE A 61 10.54 -1.95 2.58
C ILE A 61 9.86 -2.53 1.35
N ALA A 62 9.89 -3.85 1.21
CA ALA A 62 9.19 -4.54 0.14
C ALA A 62 7.69 -4.22 0.16
N GLY A 63 7.08 -4.24 1.35
CA GLY A 63 5.69 -3.86 1.56
C GLY A 63 5.38 -2.41 1.19
N VAL A 64 6.24 -1.46 1.54
CA VAL A 64 6.07 -0.05 1.18
C VAL A 64 6.07 0.11 -0.34
N ILE A 65 7.02 -0.53 -1.04
CA ILE A 65 7.12 -0.46 -2.51
C ILE A 65 5.86 -1.02 -3.16
N GLY A 66 5.44 -2.22 -2.75
CA GLY A 66 4.26 -2.87 -3.32
C GLY A 66 2.97 -2.09 -3.06
N ALA A 67 2.78 -1.58 -1.84
CA ALA A 67 1.62 -0.73 -1.50
C ALA A 67 1.60 0.57 -2.31
N ALA A 68 2.75 1.24 -2.45
CA ALA A 68 2.86 2.46 -3.23
C ALA A 68 2.51 2.22 -4.71
N LEU A 69 3.07 1.17 -5.31
CA LEU A 69 2.81 0.81 -6.72
C LEU A 69 1.35 0.49 -6.98
N LEU A 70 0.73 -0.38 -6.18
CA LEU A 70 -0.66 -0.78 -6.41
C LEU A 70 -1.66 0.34 -6.09
N THR A 71 -1.38 1.16 -5.07
CA THR A 71 -2.20 2.36 -4.79
C THR A 71 -2.11 3.35 -5.95
N TRP A 72 -0.91 3.59 -6.47
CA TRP A 72 -0.71 4.46 -7.63
C TRP A 72 -1.43 3.93 -8.87
N LEU A 73 -1.30 2.63 -9.17
CA LEU A 73 -1.98 1.98 -10.29
C LEU A 73 -3.50 2.10 -10.16
N TRP A 74 -4.04 1.87 -8.95
CA TRP A 74 -5.47 2.06 -8.69
C TRP A 74 -5.92 3.49 -8.99
N HIS A 75 -5.16 4.49 -8.54
CA HIS A 75 -5.49 5.88 -8.83
C HIS A 75 -5.44 6.20 -10.32
N LEU A 76 -4.50 5.66 -11.08
CA LEU A 76 -4.46 5.81 -12.53
C LEU A 76 -5.71 5.23 -13.20
N ILE A 77 -6.09 4.00 -12.85
CA ILE A 77 -7.28 3.34 -13.40
C ILE A 77 -8.53 4.14 -13.04
N SER A 78 -8.67 4.53 -11.77
CA SER A 78 -9.84 5.29 -11.29
C SER A 78 -10.00 6.66 -11.95
N LYS A 79 -8.91 7.27 -12.43
CA LYS A 79 -8.95 8.51 -13.21
C LYS A 79 -9.44 8.30 -14.64
N GLN A 80 -9.18 7.14 -15.25
CA GLN A 80 -9.63 6.83 -16.61
C GLN A 80 -11.11 6.41 -16.68
N THR A 81 -11.65 5.85 -15.59
CA THR A 81 -13.05 5.39 -15.54
C THR A 81 -14.04 6.50 -15.17
N LYS A 82 -13.57 7.70 -14.81
CA LYS A 82 -14.40 8.88 -14.57
C LYS A 82 -14.48 9.74 -15.82
#